data_AF-K9PUS9-F1
#
_entry.id   AF-K9PUS9-F1
#
_cell.length_a   1.000
_cell.length_b   1.000
_cell.length_c   1.000
_cell.angle_alpha   90.00
_cell.angle_beta   90.00
_cell.angle_gamma   90.00
#
_symmetry.space_group_name_H-M   'P 1'
#
loop_
_entity.id
_entity.type
_entity.pdbx_description
1 polymer ?
#
loop_
_entity_poly.entity_id
_entity_poly.type
_entity_poly.pdbx_seq_one_letter_code
_entity_poly.pdbx_strand_id
1 'polypeptide(L)'
;MSEIITSAVSDRICNHMNKDHADAVLTYAQYFGKRDDANAAEMLALDEAGMDLNITVNEQLEKLRIPFPQVLTNPKDAHTVLVDMMNKAKGETAAAE
;
A
#
# COMPACT_ATOMS: atom_id res chain seq x y z
N MET A 1 7.50 -21.83 11.90
CA MET A 1 6.17 -21.74 11.25
C MET A 1 6.12 -20.38 10.59
N SER A 2 5.98 -20.33 9.27
CA SER A 2 5.87 -19.06 8.55
C SER A 2 4.49 -18.48 8.85
N GLU A 3 4.43 -17.36 9.56
CA GLU A 3 3.18 -16.64 9.77
C GLU A 3 2.66 -16.17 8.41
N ILE A 4 1.55 -16.75 7.98
CA ILE A 4 0.86 -16.38 6.75
C ILE A 4 0.20 -15.02 6.97
N ILE A 5 0.11 -14.20 5.92
CA ILE A 5 -0.68 -12.97 5.96
C ILE A 5 -2.14 -13.36 6.08
N THR A 6 -2.64 -13.34 7.31
CA THR A 6 -4.06 -13.54 7.62
C THR A 6 -4.74 -12.18 7.72
N SER A 7 -6.07 -12.16 7.59
CA SER A 7 -6.87 -10.93 7.70
C SER A 7 -6.58 -10.16 9.00
N ALA A 8 -6.26 -10.82 10.10
CA ALA A 8 -5.90 -10.18 11.37
C ALA A 8 -4.54 -9.44 11.31
N VAL A 9 -3.57 -10.00 10.58
CA VAL A 9 -2.27 -9.36 10.35
C VAL A 9 -2.44 -8.18 9.39
N SER A 10 -3.21 -8.38 8.32
CA SER A 10 -3.55 -7.33 7.35
C SER A 10 -4.23 -6.15 8.02
N ASP A 11 -5.24 -6.39 8.85
CA ASP A 11 -5.97 -5.35 9.60
C ASP A 11 -5.04 -4.55 10.52
N ARG A 12 -4.14 -5.24 11.22
CA ARG A 12 -3.15 -4.59 12.09
C ARG A 12 -2.17 -3.72 11.30
N ILE A 13 -1.68 -4.18 10.16
CA ILE A 13 -0.78 -3.41 9.27
C ILE A 13 -1.54 -2.21 8.70
N CYS A 14 -2.75 -2.43 8.20
CA CYS A 14 -3.63 -1.42 7.64
C CYS A 14 -3.90 -0.29 8.64
N ASN A 15 -4.31 -0.61 9.87
CA ASN A 15 -4.57 0.38 10.90
C ASN A 15 -3.30 1.15 11.32
N HIS A 16 -2.13 0.50 11.33
CA HIS A 16 -0.85 1.19 11.58
C HIS A 16 -0.48 2.13 10.43
N MET A 17 -0.57 1.65 9.19
CA MET A 17 -0.35 2.43 7.97
C MET A 17 -1.26 3.65 7.90
N ASN A 18 -2.56 3.49 8.16
CA ASN A 18 -3.52 4.58 8.12
C ASN A 18 -3.29 5.62 9.23
N LYS A 19 -2.73 5.23 10.38
CA LYS A 19 -2.47 6.17 11.49
C LYS A 19 -1.12 6.88 11.40
N ASP A 20 -0.07 6.14 11.07
CA ASP A 20 1.31 6.65 11.09
C ASP A 20 1.78 7.10 9.70
N HIS A 21 1.18 6.54 8.65
CA HIS A 21 1.65 6.65 7.27
C HIS A 21 0.51 6.93 6.26
N ALA A 22 -0.58 7.61 6.63
CA ALA A 22 -1.66 7.94 5.69
C ALA A 22 -1.15 8.68 4.43
N ASP A 23 -0.16 9.55 4.58
CA ASP A 23 0.50 10.25 3.48
C ASP A 23 1.22 9.28 2.51
N ALA A 24 1.79 8.19 3.05
CA ALA A 24 2.37 7.11 2.25
C ALA A 24 1.32 6.40 1.42
N VAL A 25 0.19 6.08 2.05
CA VAL A 25 -0.95 5.43 1.41
C VAL A 25 -1.47 6.29 0.26
N LEU A 26 -1.55 7.61 0.46
CA LEU A 26 -1.93 8.56 -0.58
C LEU A 26 -0.92 8.59 -1.73
N THR A 27 0.37 8.65 -1.41
CA THR A 27 1.46 8.60 -2.40
C THR A 27 1.37 7.33 -3.26
N TYR A 28 1.03 6.18 -2.66
CA TYR A 28 0.82 4.95 -3.43
C TYR A 28 -0.36 5.05 -4.39
N ALA A 29 -1.49 5.55 -3.90
CA ALA A 29 -2.68 5.72 -4.73
C ALA A 29 -2.44 6.70 -5.89
N GLN A 30 -1.71 7.79 -5.66
CA GLN A 30 -1.37 8.75 -6.70
C GLN A 30 -0.43 8.13 -7.73
N TYR A 31 0.67 7.52 -7.29
CA TYR A 31 1.71 7.00 -8.18
C TYR A 31 1.32 5.68 -8.87
N PHE A 32 1.00 4.64 -8.09
CA PHE A 32 0.66 3.32 -8.63
C PHE A 32 -0.78 3.25 -9.11
N GLY A 33 -1.70 3.92 -8.41
CA GLY A 33 -3.09 4.02 -8.83
C GLY A 33 -3.34 5.00 -9.97
N LYS A 34 -2.35 5.81 -10.34
CA LYS A 34 -2.47 6.92 -11.31
C LYS A 34 -3.60 7.89 -10.96
N ARG A 35 -3.82 8.10 -9.66
CA ARG A 35 -4.87 8.99 -9.14
C ARG A 35 -4.26 10.19 -8.45
N ASP A 36 -3.55 11.01 -9.22
CA ASP A 36 -2.92 12.26 -8.76
C ASP A 36 -3.94 13.20 -8.08
N ASP A 37 -5.18 13.17 -8.54
CA ASP A 37 -6.32 13.93 -8.01
C ASP A 37 -6.87 13.42 -6.65
N ALA A 38 -6.30 12.35 -6.09
CA ALA A 38 -6.65 11.87 -4.77
C ALA A 38 -6.22 12.88 -3.70
N ASN A 39 -7.15 13.21 -2.81
CA ASN A 39 -6.93 14.11 -1.68
C ASN A 39 -6.69 13.36 -0.36
N ALA A 40 -7.21 12.14 -0.24
CA ALA A 40 -6.94 11.25 0.88
C ALA A 40 -6.88 9.80 0.41
N ALA A 41 -6.16 8.95 1.13
CA ALA A 41 -6.18 7.52 0.90
C ALA A 41 -6.07 6.75 2.22
N GLU A 42 -6.79 5.65 2.30
CA GLU A 42 -6.84 4.75 3.43
C GLU A 42 -6.68 3.33 2.91
N MET A 43 -5.77 2.58 3.50
CA MET A 43 -5.69 1.14 3.28
C MET A 43 -6.97 0.50 3.83
N LEU A 44 -7.51 -0.48 3.12
CA LEU A 44 -8.68 -1.26 3.53
C LEU A 44 -8.28 -2.69 3.86
N ALA A 45 -7.57 -3.33 2.93
CA ALA A 45 -7.14 -4.71 3.07
C ALA A 45 -5.78 -4.91 2.41
N LEU A 46 -5.07 -5.92 2.87
CA LEU A 46 -3.79 -6.33 2.32
C LEU A 46 -3.81 -7.85 2.19
N ASP A 47 -3.49 -8.31 0.99
CA ASP A 47 -3.39 -9.71 0.61
C ASP A 47 -1.95 -10.04 0.19
N GLU A 48 -1.68 -11.32 -0.02
CA GLU A 48 -0.39 -11.78 -0.55
C GLU A 48 -0.08 -11.25 -1.96
N ALA A 49 -1.10 -11.00 -2.79
CA ALA A 49 -0.94 -10.58 -4.18
C ALA A 49 -1.13 -9.06 -4.40
N GLY A 50 -1.64 -8.33 -3.41
CA GLY A 50 -1.94 -6.91 -3.57
C GLY A 50 -2.55 -6.29 -2.33
N MET A 51 -2.81 -4.99 -2.39
CA MET A 51 -3.48 -4.23 -1.34
C MET A 51 -4.67 -3.46 -1.91
N ASP A 52 -5.76 -3.45 -1.16
CA ASP A 52 -6.95 -2.67 -1.45
C ASP A 52 -6.90 -1.40 -0.61
N LEU A 53 -7.13 -0.27 -1.28
CA LEU A 53 -7.10 1.07 -0.72
C LEU A 53 -8.39 1.77 -1.12
N ASN A 54 -8.89 2.62 -0.25
CA ASN A 54 -9.93 3.58 -0.54
C ASN A 54 -9.29 4.94 -0.70
N ILE A 55 -9.56 5.60 -1.81
CA ILE A 55 -9.08 6.96 -2.06
C ILE A 55 -10.26 7.90 -2.11
N THR A 56 -10.08 9.10 -1.61
CA THR A 56 -11.06 10.17 -1.72
C THR A 56 -10.61 11.10 -2.84
N VAL A 57 -11.47 11.28 -3.85
CA VAL A 57 -11.25 12.15 -5.02
C VAL A 57 -12.52 12.99 -5.17
N ASN A 58 -12.42 14.32 -5.12
CA ASN A 58 -13.60 15.22 -5.21
C ASN A 58 -14.76 14.82 -4.25
N GLU A 59 -14.46 14.54 -2.97
CA GLU A 59 -15.44 14.05 -1.96
C GLU A 59 -16.08 12.68 -2.28
N GLN A 60 -15.59 11.96 -3.28
CA GLN A 60 -16.04 10.61 -3.62
C GLN A 60 -15.01 9.58 -3.18
N LEU A 61 -15.47 8.54 -2.47
CA LEU A 61 -14.64 7.39 -2.13
C LEU A 61 -14.60 6.41 -3.31
N GLU A 62 -13.41 6.16 -3.84
CA GLU A 62 -13.15 5.14 -4.86
C GLU A 62 -12.28 4.02 -4.29
N LYS A 63 -12.62 2.78 -4.62
CA LYS A 63 -11.80 1.61 -4.30
C LYS A 63 -10.71 1.44 -5.36
N LEU A 64 -9.48 1.33 -4.91
CA LEU A 64 -8.30 1.12 -5.73
C LEU A 64 -7.54 -0.11 -5.22
N ARG A 65 -7.30 -1.07 -6.11
CA ARG A 65 -6.45 -2.22 -5.79
C ARG A 65 -5.10 -2.08 -6.46
N ILE A 66 -4.03 -2.09 -5.66
CA ILE A 66 -2.66 -2.05 -6.14
C ILE A 66 -2.08 -3.47 -6.04
N PRO A 67 -1.79 -4.15 -7.16
CA PRO A 67 -1.10 -5.43 -7.14
C PRO A 67 0.35 -5.25 -6.71
N PHE A 68 0.86 -6.16 -5.87
CA PHE A 68 2.27 -6.16 -5.51
C PHE A 68 3.11 -6.74 -6.66
N PRO A 69 4.35 -6.27 -6.86
CA PRO A 69 5.25 -6.84 -7.85
C PRO A 69 5.70 -8.27 -7.50
N GLN A 70 5.56 -8.66 -6.22
CA GLN A 70 5.88 -10.00 -5.72
C GLN A 70 4.83 -10.48 -4.72
N VAL A 71 4.67 -11.80 -4.60
CA VAL A 71 3.73 -12.42 -3.66
C VAL A 71 4.31 -12.40 -2.26
N LEU A 72 3.62 -11.74 -1.33
CA LEU A 72 4.04 -11.65 0.06
C LEU A 72 3.79 -12.99 0.76
N THR A 73 4.86 -13.65 1.18
CA THR A 73 4.75 -14.94 1.88
C THR A 73 4.62 -14.79 3.40
N ASN A 74 5.00 -13.64 3.95
CA ASN A 74 5.01 -13.38 5.38
C ASN A 74 4.92 -11.86 5.68
N PRO A 75 4.50 -11.45 6.89
CA PRO A 75 4.37 -10.03 7.25
C PRO A 75 5.70 -9.26 7.25
N LYS A 76 6.83 -9.94 7.43
CA LYS A 76 8.15 -9.30 7.38
C LYS A 76 8.47 -8.86 5.94
N ASP A 77 8.09 -9.68 4.97
CA ASP A 77 8.19 -9.40 3.54
C ASP A 77 7.27 -8.25 3.14
N ALA A 78 6.03 -8.22 3.66
CA ALA A 78 5.10 -7.12 3.46
C ALA A 78 5.72 -5.75 3.79
N HIS A 79 6.42 -5.64 4.93
CA HIS A 79 7.10 -4.41 5.29
C HIS A 79 8.21 -4.03 4.30
N THR A 80 9.04 -4.99 3.87
CA THR A 80 10.09 -4.75 2.88
C THR A 80 9.51 -4.30 1.54
N VAL A 81 8.47 -4.97 1.05
CA VAL A 81 7.81 -4.62 -0.23
C VAL A 81 7.13 -3.26 -0.16
N LEU A 82 6.44 -2.96 0.93
CA LEU A 82 5.84 -1.64 1.14
C LEU A 82 6.93 -0.56 1.11
N VAL A 83 8.03 -0.72 1.85
CA VAL A 83 9.14 0.25 1.83
C VAL A 83 9.74 0.39 0.43
N ASP A 84 9.99 -0.70 -0.31
CA ASP A 84 10.48 -0.65 -1.70
C ASP A 84 9.53 0.14 -2.61
N MET A 85 8.22 -0.14 -2.52
CA MET A 85 7.21 0.60 -3.26
C MET A 85 7.19 2.08 -2.85
N MET A 86 7.41 2.41 -1.57
CA MET A 86 7.45 3.80 -1.08
C MET A 86 8.56 4.57 -1.77
N ASN A 87 9.75 3.98 -1.79
CA ASN A 87 10.93 4.58 -2.41
C ASN A 87 10.70 4.81 -3.91
N LYS A 88 10.11 3.81 -4.59
CA LYS A 88 9.71 3.94 -6.00
C LYS A 88 8.71 5.07 -6.23
N ALA A 89 7.69 5.19 -5.38
CA ALA A 89 6.67 6.22 -5.51
C ALA A 89 7.20 7.63 -5.21
N LYS A 90 8.13 7.75 -4.27
CA LYS A 90 8.83 9.01 -3.96
C LYS A 90 9.83 9.45 -5.02
N GLY A 91 10.08 8.63 -6.03
CA GLY A 91 11.06 8.95 -7.05
C GLY A 91 12.51 8.77 -6.61
N GLU A 92 12.78 8.08 -5.49
CA GLU A 92 14.08 7.41 -5.28
C GLU A 92 14.13 6.20 -6.22
N THR A 93 14.23 6.53 -7.50
CA THR A 93 14.82 5.66 -8.50
C THR A 93 16.27 5.49 -8.07
N ALA A 94 16.55 4.43 -7.31
CA ALA A 94 17.82 3.74 -7.45
C ALA A 94 17.87 3.23 -8.90
N ALA A 95 18.26 4.14 -9.80
CA ALA A 95 18.69 3.80 -11.12
C ALA A 95 19.95 2.94 -10.98
N ALA A 96 19.94 1.80 -11.68
CA ALA A 96 21.03 0.86 -11.91
C ALA A 96 21.47 0.03 -10.70
N GLU A 97 21.31 -1.29 -10.80
CA GLU A 97 22.37 -2.21 -11.26
C GLU A 97 21.77 -3.40 -12.01
#